data_AF-A0A7V2LJU3-F1
#
_entry.id   AF-A0A7V2LJU3-F1
#
_cell.length_a   1.000
_cell.length_b   1.000
_cell.length_c   1.000
_cell.angle_alpha   90.00
_cell.angle_beta   90.00
_cell.angle_gamma   90.00
#
_symmetry.space_group_name_H-M   'P 1'
#
loop_
_entity.id
_entity.type
_entity.pdbx_description
1 polymer ?
#
loop_
_entity_poly.entity_id
_entity_poly.type
_entity_poly.pdbx_seq_one_letter_code
_entity_poly.pdbx_strand_id
1 'polypeptide(L)'
;QGGKIKQPFSFRRILFAFGQEPGGLPAEEAIGEANKLGEWLAEQLGSDEPVPVKPLVVFTNEKAELDVQDSTVPIIHYKQLKQYLNKELRGSRLNKTTLTAAIAKLDEEAERRGAEAE
;
A
#
# COMPACT_ATOMS: atom_id res chain seq x y z
N GLN A 1 -15.93 -13.02 2.52
CA GLN A 1 -15.79 -14.07 3.56
C GLN A 1 -14.29 -14.42 3.59
N GLY A 2 -13.45 -14.23 4.60
CA GLY A 2 -13.58 -13.73 5.98
C GLY A 2 -12.43 -14.33 6.81
N GLY A 3 -11.17 -14.01 6.46
CA GLY A 3 -9.96 -14.57 7.08
C GLY A 3 -9.67 -13.95 8.45
N LYS A 4 -9.80 -14.74 9.54
CA LYS A 4 -9.55 -14.27 10.91
C LYS A 4 -8.18 -14.74 11.39
N ILE A 5 -7.28 -13.79 11.62
CA ILE A 5 -5.98 -14.02 12.28
C ILE A 5 -6.18 -13.87 13.80
N LYS A 6 -5.71 -14.85 14.60
CA LYS A 6 -5.79 -14.82 16.08
C LYS A 6 -4.43 -14.41 16.67
N GLN A 7 -4.40 -13.33 17.46
CA GLN A 7 -3.22 -12.93 18.25
C GLN A 7 -3.61 -12.63 19.71
N PRO A 8 -2.73 -12.91 20.71
CA PRO A 8 -3.01 -12.61 22.12
C PRO A 8 -2.89 -11.10 22.43
N PHE A 9 -3.87 -10.58 23.18
CA PHE A 9 -3.95 -9.17 23.56
C PHE A 9 -2.91 -8.77 24.62
N SER A 10 -2.24 -7.63 24.42
CA SER A 10 -1.34 -7.00 25.40
C SER A 10 -1.56 -5.49 25.42
N PHE A 11 -1.86 -4.94 26.60
CA PHE A 11 -2.14 -3.51 26.82
C PHE A 11 -0.95 -2.58 26.48
N ARG A 12 0.29 -3.10 26.46
CA ARG A 12 1.49 -2.34 26.03
C ARG A 12 1.51 -2.04 24.52
N ARG A 13 0.71 -2.76 23.72
CA ARG A 13 0.65 -2.63 22.25
C ARG A 13 -0.29 -1.51 21.80
N ILE A 14 -1.20 -1.07 22.67
CA ILE A 14 -2.10 0.07 22.43
C ILE A 14 -1.32 1.40 22.39
N LEU A 15 -0.24 1.53 23.16
CA LEU A 15 0.59 2.75 23.21
C LEU A 15 1.59 2.88 22.03
N PHE A 16 1.76 1.82 21.23
CA PHE A 16 2.60 1.80 20.02
C PHE A 16 1.78 1.53 18.75
N ALA A 17 0.49 1.83 18.77
CA ALA A 17 -0.49 1.50 17.73
C ALA A 17 -0.40 2.35 16.44
N PHE A 18 0.79 2.80 16.05
CA PHE A 18 1.04 3.41 14.73
C PHE A 18 1.53 2.41 13.67
N GLY A 19 1.48 1.10 13.93
CA GLY A 19 1.96 0.12 12.95
C GLY A 19 1.55 -1.34 13.15
N GLN A 20 0.58 -1.61 14.03
CA GLN A 20 0.03 -2.95 14.19
C GLN A 20 -1.48 -2.87 14.45
N GLU A 21 -2.24 -2.70 13.38
CA GLU A 21 -3.68 -2.94 13.43
C GLU A 21 -3.97 -4.42 13.71
N PRO A 22 -4.90 -4.73 14.64
CA PRO A 22 -5.27 -6.09 14.97
C PRO A 22 -6.22 -6.64 13.88
N GLY A 23 -5.79 -7.68 13.16
CA GLY A 23 -6.69 -8.58 12.42
C GLY A 23 -7.56 -7.91 11.34
N GLY A 24 -6.98 -7.01 10.55
CA GLY A 24 -7.59 -6.50 9.31
C GLY A 24 -7.68 -7.55 8.21
N LEU A 25 -8.32 -7.21 7.09
CA LEU A 25 -8.28 -7.98 5.85
C LEU A 25 -7.29 -7.25 4.92
N PRO A 26 -5.96 -7.52 5.03
CA PRO A 26 -4.93 -6.65 4.44
C PRO A 26 -5.05 -6.54 2.93
N ALA A 27 -5.61 -7.58 2.31
CA ALA A 27 -5.91 -7.61 0.90
C ALA A 27 -7.03 -6.63 0.52
N GLU A 28 -8.13 -6.60 1.27
CA GLU A 28 -9.26 -5.70 1.02
C GLU A 28 -8.89 -4.25 1.32
N GLU A 29 -8.13 -4.02 2.39
CA GLU A 29 -7.58 -2.72 2.75
C GLU A 29 -6.65 -2.17 1.66
N ALA A 30 -5.70 -2.98 1.18
CA ALA A 30 -4.79 -2.56 0.12
C ALA A 30 -5.54 -2.19 -1.17
N ILE A 31 -6.60 -2.92 -1.52
CA ILE A 31 -7.47 -2.56 -2.66
C ILE A 31 -8.17 -1.23 -2.41
N GLY A 32 -8.76 -1.05 -1.23
CA GLY A 32 -9.44 0.18 -0.86
C GLY A 32 -8.52 1.40 -0.89
N GLU A 33 -7.31 1.28 -0.37
CA GLU A 33 -6.29 2.33 -0.41
C GLU A 33 -5.82 2.62 -1.84
N ALA A 34 -5.58 1.58 -2.65
CA ALA A 34 -5.19 1.76 -4.04
C ALA A 34 -6.26 2.51 -4.85
N ASN A 35 -7.53 2.19 -4.63
CA ASN A 35 -8.66 2.88 -5.28
C ASN A 35 -8.72 4.36 -4.87
N LYS A 36 -8.67 4.65 -3.55
CA LYS A 36 -8.67 6.03 -3.04
C LYS A 36 -7.51 6.85 -3.59
N LEU A 37 -6.32 6.26 -3.65
CA LEU A 37 -5.14 6.93 -4.20
C LEU A 37 -5.28 7.16 -5.71
N GLY A 38 -5.82 6.18 -6.44
CA GLY A 38 -6.09 6.32 -7.87
C GLY A 38 -7.09 7.42 -8.19
N GLU A 39 -8.20 7.48 -7.44
CA GLU A 39 -9.21 8.54 -7.54
C GLU A 39 -8.60 9.91 -7.26
N TRP A 40 -7.86 10.04 -6.16
CA TRP A 40 -7.19 11.29 -5.81
C TRP A 40 -6.18 11.73 -6.90
N LEU A 41 -5.37 10.81 -7.43
CA LEU A 41 -4.45 11.14 -8.52
C LEU A 41 -5.18 11.60 -9.79
N ALA A 42 -6.32 10.99 -10.11
CA ALA A 42 -7.15 11.40 -11.24
C ALA A 42 -7.74 12.80 -11.06
N GLU A 43 -8.14 13.16 -9.84
CA GLU A 43 -8.60 14.52 -9.51
C GLU A 43 -7.49 15.56 -9.64
N GLN A 44 -6.26 15.21 -9.23
CA GLN A 44 -5.13 16.15 -9.24
C GLN A 44 -4.49 16.34 -10.62
N LEU A 45 -4.45 15.28 -11.44
CA LEU A 45 -3.69 15.26 -12.71
C LEU A 45 -4.60 15.29 -13.95
N GLY A 46 -5.91 15.08 -13.78
CA GLY A 46 -6.85 14.88 -14.87
C GLY A 46 -6.94 13.42 -15.31
N SER A 47 -8.05 13.08 -15.97
CA SER A 47 -8.39 11.69 -16.32
C SER A 47 -7.79 11.18 -17.64
N ASP A 48 -7.09 12.04 -18.39
CA ASP A 48 -6.61 11.72 -19.74
C ASP A 48 -5.45 10.70 -19.74
N GLU A 49 -4.63 10.67 -18.69
CA GLU A 49 -3.58 9.65 -18.50
C GLU A 49 -3.62 9.10 -17.06
N PRO A 50 -4.39 8.03 -16.80
CA PRO A 50 -4.56 7.52 -15.45
C PRO A 50 -3.27 6.87 -14.92
N VAL A 51 -2.89 7.25 -13.70
CA VAL A 51 -1.75 6.64 -13.00
C VAL A 51 -2.17 5.27 -12.44
N PRO A 52 -1.56 4.15 -12.87
CA PRO A 52 -1.95 2.83 -12.41
C PRO A 52 -1.43 2.59 -10.99
N VAL A 53 -2.33 2.60 -10.01
CA VAL A 53 -2.02 2.25 -8.63
C VAL A 53 -2.23 0.75 -8.43
N LYS A 54 -1.16 0.02 -8.09
CA LYS A 54 -1.20 -1.43 -7.87
C LYS A 54 -1.08 -1.74 -6.37
N PRO A 55 -2.08 -2.41 -5.76
CA PRO A 55 -1.98 -2.83 -4.36
C PRO A 55 -0.96 -3.95 -4.17
N LEU A 56 -0.23 -3.92 -3.06
CA LEU A 56 0.75 -4.92 -2.65
C LEU A 56 0.81 -4.98 -1.13
N VAL A 57 0.67 -6.18 -0.55
CA VAL A 57 0.85 -6.38 0.88
C VAL A 57 2.25 -6.92 1.14
N VAL A 58 3.01 -6.21 1.99
CA VAL A 58 4.37 -6.59 2.36
C VAL A 58 4.47 -6.87 3.85
N PHE A 59 4.77 -8.11 4.21
CA PHE A 59 5.08 -8.48 5.58
C PHE A 59 6.54 -8.19 5.88
N THR A 60 6.79 -7.31 6.84
CA THR A 60 8.14 -6.89 7.27
C THR A 60 8.71 -7.72 8.42
N ASN A 61 7.84 -8.42 9.17
CA ASN A 61 8.27 -9.28 10.26
C ASN A 61 8.80 -10.62 9.73
N GLU A 62 10.06 -10.93 10.02
CA GLU A 62 10.72 -12.18 9.62
C GLU A 62 10.06 -13.46 10.11
N LYS A 63 9.31 -13.37 11.22
CA LYS A 63 8.60 -14.50 11.82
C LYS A 63 7.17 -14.63 11.31
N ALA A 64 6.74 -13.80 10.35
CA ALA A 64 5.43 -13.93 9.75
C ALA A 64 5.40 -15.18 8.86
N GLU A 65 4.56 -16.14 9.24
CA GLU A 65 4.24 -17.29 8.41
C GLU A 65 3.11 -16.89 7.45
N LEU A 66 3.37 -17.03 6.16
CA LEU A 66 2.42 -16.69 5.10
C LEU A 66 1.83 -17.97 4.54
N ASP A 67 0.56 -18.24 4.85
CA ASP A 67 -0.26 -19.23 4.16
C ASP A 67 -1.23 -18.48 3.25
N VAL A 68 -0.81 -18.23 2.01
CA VAL A 68 -1.55 -17.43 1.04
C VAL A 68 -2.09 -18.35 -0.03
N GLN A 69 -3.41 -18.58 0.01
CA GLN A 69 -4.14 -19.29 -1.03
C GLN A 69 -5.13 -18.31 -1.68
N ASP A 70 -5.16 -18.27 -3.01
CA ASP A 70 -6.14 -17.53 -3.82
C ASP A 70 -6.34 -16.04 -3.41
N SER A 71 -5.26 -15.32 -3.16
CA SER A 71 -5.34 -13.89 -2.85
C SER A 71 -5.50 -13.02 -4.10
N THR A 72 -6.48 -12.12 -4.08
CA THR A 72 -6.75 -11.13 -5.15
C THR A 72 -5.62 -10.12 -5.31
N VAL A 73 -4.86 -9.86 -4.24
CA VAL A 73 -3.67 -9.00 -4.29
C VAL A 73 -2.41 -9.77 -3.92
N PRO A 74 -1.24 -9.41 -4.46
CA PRO A 74 0.01 -10.04 -4.10
C PRO A 74 0.32 -9.80 -2.62
N ILE A 75 0.62 -10.89 -1.92
CA ILE A 75 1.04 -10.87 -0.52
C ILE A 75 2.43 -11.50 -0.46
N ILE A 76 3.42 -10.73 -0.04
CA ILE A 76 4.82 -11.19 -0.01
C ILE A 76 5.51 -10.82 1.28
N HIS A 77 6.59 -11.52 1.57
CA HIS A 77 7.53 -11.10 2.60
C HIS A 77 8.51 -10.05 2.05
N TYR A 78 9.02 -9.14 2.90
CA TYR A 78 9.91 -8.05 2.47
C TYR A 78 11.15 -8.54 1.69
N LYS A 79 11.65 -9.74 2.02
CA LYS A 79 12.78 -10.39 1.33
C LYS A 79 12.52 -10.63 -0.16
N GLN A 80 11.26 -10.76 -0.56
CA GLN A 80 10.85 -11.01 -1.95
C GLN A 80 10.51 -9.71 -2.70
N LEU A 81 10.43 -8.56 -2.02
CA LEU A 81 9.97 -7.30 -2.61
C LEU A 81 10.79 -6.87 -3.83
N LYS A 82 12.12 -6.89 -3.72
CA LYS A 82 13.01 -6.51 -4.83
C LYS A 82 12.78 -7.37 -6.07
N GLN A 83 12.66 -8.69 -5.88
CA GLN A 83 12.41 -9.63 -6.97
C GLN A 83 11.04 -9.38 -7.60
N TYR A 84 10.02 -9.15 -6.77
CA TYR A 84 8.66 -8.85 -7.21
C TYR A 84 8.62 -7.57 -8.05
N LEU A 85 9.17 -6.46 -7.56
CA LEU A 85 9.21 -5.19 -8.29
C LEU A 85 9.93 -5.32 -9.64
N ASN A 86 11.08 -6.03 -9.69
CA ASN A 86 11.80 -6.25 -10.93
C ASN A 86 10.99 -7.05 -11.98
N LYS A 87 10.07 -7.92 -11.53
CA LYS A 87 9.17 -8.65 -12.42
C LYS A 87 8.04 -7.74 -12.93
N GLU A 88 7.43 -6.96 -12.03
CA GLU A 88 6.31 -6.06 -12.36
C GLU A 88 6.71 -4.88 -13.25
N LEU A 89 7.88 -4.28 -13.00
CA LEU A 89 8.39 -3.12 -13.75
C LEU A 89 8.68 -3.41 -15.23
N ARG A 90 8.64 -4.69 -15.64
CA ARG A 90 8.78 -5.07 -17.05
C ARG A 90 7.50 -4.84 -17.85
N GLY A 91 6.34 -4.73 -17.19
CA GLY A 91 5.03 -4.74 -17.86
C GLY A 91 4.36 -3.38 -18.05
N SER A 92 4.79 -2.33 -17.35
CA SER A 92 4.16 -0.99 -17.47
C SER A 92 5.15 0.11 -17.13
N ARG A 93 5.22 1.14 -17.97
CA ARG A 93 6.00 2.35 -17.75
C ARG A 93 5.09 3.56 -17.93
N LEU A 94 5.02 4.38 -16.90
CA LEU A 94 4.40 5.70 -16.99
C LEU A 94 5.22 6.61 -17.90
N ASN A 95 4.56 7.54 -18.58
CA ASN A 95 5.26 8.66 -19.21
C ASN A 95 6.04 9.43 -18.13
N LYS A 96 7.24 9.88 -18.48
CA LYS A 96 8.10 10.68 -17.58
C LYS A 96 7.37 11.92 -17.07
N THR A 97 6.61 12.61 -17.93
CA THR A 97 5.85 13.82 -17.54
C THR A 97 4.85 13.51 -16.43
N THR A 98 4.06 12.46 -16.64
CA THR A 98 3.00 12.01 -15.73
C THR A 98 3.57 11.49 -14.41
N LEU A 99 4.70 10.76 -14.46
CA LEU A 99 5.43 10.33 -13.28
C LEU A 99 5.93 11.52 -12.45
N THR A 100 6.56 12.50 -13.08
CA THR A 100 7.08 13.69 -12.36
C THR A 100 5.94 14.51 -11.75
N ALA A 101 4.83 14.67 -12.47
CA ALA A 101 3.65 15.37 -11.95
C ALA A 101 3.02 14.64 -10.76
N ALA A 102 2.90 13.31 -10.82
CA ALA A 102 2.39 12.50 -9.72
C ALA A 102 3.28 12.61 -8.47
N ILE A 103 4.60 12.53 -8.62
CA ILE A 103 5.56 12.70 -7.50
C ILE A 103 5.39 14.08 -6.86
N ALA A 104 5.36 15.15 -7.66
CA ALA A 104 5.22 16.51 -7.15
C ALA A 104 3.94 16.70 -6.33
N LYS A 105 2.82 16.10 -6.77
CA LYS A 105 1.55 16.15 -6.03
C LYS A 105 1.59 15.37 -4.73
N LEU A 106 2.24 14.21 -4.71
CA LEU A 106 2.42 13.43 -3.49
C LEU A 106 3.29 14.16 -2.48
N ASP A 107 4.37 14.80 -2.93
CA ASP A 107 5.26 15.59 -2.07
C ASP A 107 4.51 16.80 -1.46
N GLU A 108 3.76 17.55 -2.28
CA GLU A 108 2.91 18.67 -1.83
C GLU A 108 1.90 18.24 -0.75
N GLU A 109 1.22 17.11 -0.97
CA GLU A 109 0.25 16.58 0.00
C GLU A 109 0.91 16.06 1.28
N ALA A 110 2.11 15.46 1.19
CA ALA A 110 2.88 15.02 2.35
C ALA A 110 3.32 16.20 3.22
N GLU A 111 3.80 17.29 2.61
CA GLU A 111 4.16 18.52 3.30
C GLU A 111 2.95 19.17 3.97
N ARG A 112 1.81 19.25 3.27
CA ARG A 112 0.55 19.79 3.82
C ARG A 112 0.10 19.02 5.07
N ARG A 113 0.10 17.68 5.00
CA ARG A 113 -0.28 16.83 6.15
C ARG A 113 0.73 16.88 7.28
N GLY A 114 2.02 17.01 6.98
CA GLY A 114 3.07 17.18 7.98
C GLY A 114 2.90 18.49 8.75
N ALA A 115 2.61 19.58 8.05
CA ALA A 115 2.39 20.90 8.65
C ALA A 115 1.09 20.98 9.49
N GLU A 116 0.07 20.18 9.17
CA GLU A 116 -1.18 20.10 9.96
C GLU A 116 -1.03 19.27 11.26
N ALA A 117 0.05 18.47 11.37
CA ALA A 117 0.30 17.60 12.52
C ALA A 117 1.23 18.23 13.59
N GLU A 118 1.87 19.36 13.28
CA GLU A 118 2.70 20.17 14.20
C GLU A 118 1.89 21.28 14.89
#